data_AF-A0A968YLZ3-F1
#
_entry.id   AF-A0A968YLZ3-F1
#
_cell.length_a   1.000
_cell.length_b   1.000
_cell.length_c   1.000
_cell.angle_alpha   90.00
_cell.angle_beta   90.00
_cell.angle_gamma   90.00
#
_symmetry.space_group_name_H-M   'P 1'
#
loop_
_entity.id
_entity.type
_entity.pdbx_description
1 polymer ?
#
loop_
_entity_poly.entity_id
_entity_poly.type
_entity_poly.pdbx_seq_one_letter_code
_entity_poly.pdbx_strand_id
1 'polypeptide(L)'
;MSSQVIKTRTFSDLVESIIAKEESILSELDLEHYLDNTMSQKDGLKRFAEAFYFVRYNFTRLNFILGERCGANEEFLWAGLAKNLMEELGGIKGPSHNQLYRDFLSCVGIHSEKSLREPIFAYQFNASWEKFCRDASLPEALSAIAIYEIFDKPDYALLLRVIEKAGVAKRGLRFFTVHAVAEHFNLFEDTISWLSKQEKGEEIISNGINFVFRTQRMMWAGLLNTLDEQCCDALEERENKSLSHCFSGASENELQEEWA
;
A
#
# COMPACT_ATOMS: atom_id res chain seq x y z
N MET A 1 -40.58 28.25 -8.86
CA MET A 1 -39.12 28.02 -8.80
C MET A 1 -38.90 26.76 -8.01
N SER A 2 -38.53 25.66 -8.68
CA SER A 2 -38.33 24.36 -8.04
C SER A 2 -37.01 24.42 -7.27
N SER A 3 -37.11 24.47 -5.94
CA SER A 3 -35.97 24.23 -5.06
C SER A 3 -35.56 22.78 -5.27
N GLN A 4 -34.56 22.54 -6.13
CA GLN A 4 -33.83 21.29 -6.12
C GLN A 4 -33.16 21.21 -4.76
N VAL A 5 -33.79 20.45 -3.85
CA VAL A 5 -33.19 20.01 -2.61
C VAL A 5 -31.99 19.17 -3.02
N ILE A 6 -30.81 19.79 -3.05
CA ILE A 6 -29.54 19.11 -3.18
C ILE A 6 -29.49 18.18 -1.97
N LYS A 7 -29.69 16.88 -2.19
CA LYS A 7 -29.46 15.88 -1.14
C LYS A 7 -27.99 16.01 -0.75
N THR A 8 -27.73 16.58 0.42
CA THR A 8 -26.41 16.50 1.06
C THR A 8 -26.06 15.02 1.17
N ARG A 9 -25.05 14.57 0.43
CA ARG A 9 -24.47 13.24 0.59
C ARG A 9 -23.95 13.13 2.03
N THR A 10 -24.32 12.06 2.71
CA THR A 10 -23.82 11.76 4.05
C THR A 10 -22.37 11.26 3.97
N PHE A 11 -21.65 11.28 5.09
CA PHE A 11 -20.33 10.64 5.18
C PHE A 11 -20.40 9.14 4.82
N SER A 12 -21.46 8.46 5.23
CA SER A 12 -21.73 7.06 4.85
C SER A 12 -21.86 6.88 3.33
N ASP A 13 -22.62 7.75 2.65
CA ASP A 13 -22.77 7.68 1.19
C ASP A 13 -21.42 7.86 0.47
N LEU A 14 -20.56 8.75 1.00
CA LEU A 14 -19.21 8.95 0.48
C LEU A 14 -18.37 7.69 0.65
N VAL A 15 -18.34 7.11 1.85
CA VAL A 15 -17.59 5.89 2.18
C VAL A 15 -18.02 4.74 1.26
N GLU A 16 -19.32 4.47 1.15
CA GLU A 16 -19.85 3.41 0.28
C GLU A 16 -19.47 3.63 -1.19
N SER A 17 -19.55 4.88 -1.68
CA SER A 17 -19.18 5.20 -3.07
C SER A 17 -17.70 5.00 -3.37
N ILE A 18 -16.82 5.28 -2.40
CA ILE A 18 -15.38 5.10 -2.54
C ILE A 18 -15.04 3.61 -2.50
N ILE A 19 -15.61 2.85 -1.54
CA ILE A 19 -15.42 1.40 -1.45
C ILE A 19 -15.83 0.72 -2.76
N ALA A 20 -17.04 0.98 -3.25
CA ALA A 20 -17.55 0.35 -4.46
C ALA A 20 -16.67 0.66 -5.68
N LYS A 21 -16.11 1.88 -5.76
CA LYS A 21 -15.22 2.26 -6.84
C LYS A 21 -13.84 1.62 -6.71
N GLU A 22 -13.29 1.49 -5.51
CA GLU A 22 -12.02 0.77 -5.33
C GLU A 22 -12.18 -0.72 -5.61
N GLU A 23 -13.25 -1.36 -5.16
CA GLU A 23 -13.55 -2.76 -5.50
C GLU A 23 -13.62 -2.98 -7.02
N SER A 24 -14.19 -2.04 -7.77
CA SER A 24 -14.17 -2.07 -9.24
C SER A 24 -12.75 -2.02 -9.79
N ILE A 25 -11.85 -1.23 -9.21
CA ILE A 25 -10.46 -1.11 -9.63
C ILE A 25 -9.69 -2.40 -9.34
N LEU A 26 -9.84 -2.96 -8.14
CA LEU A 26 -9.23 -4.22 -7.75
C LEU A 26 -9.68 -5.35 -8.69
N SER A 27 -10.97 -5.35 -9.09
CA SER A 27 -11.51 -6.29 -10.07
C SER A 27 -11.00 -6.05 -11.49
N GLU A 28 -10.90 -4.80 -11.95
CA GLU A 28 -10.37 -4.45 -13.28
C GLU A 28 -8.92 -4.92 -13.46
N LEU A 29 -8.13 -4.85 -12.38
CA LEU A 29 -6.74 -5.32 -12.35
C LEU A 29 -6.59 -6.83 -12.13
N ASP A 30 -7.71 -7.55 -11.95
CA ASP A 30 -7.73 -8.97 -11.54
C ASP A 30 -6.81 -9.25 -10.33
N LEU A 31 -6.78 -8.30 -9.39
CA LEU A 31 -5.73 -8.23 -8.37
C LEU A 31 -5.74 -9.46 -7.45
N GLU A 32 -6.92 -9.90 -7.02
CA GLU A 32 -7.03 -11.07 -6.14
C GLU A 32 -6.50 -12.33 -6.82
N HIS A 33 -6.89 -12.58 -8.08
CA HIS A 33 -6.44 -13.76 -8.81
C HIS A 33 -4.93 -13.73 -9.06
N TYR A 34 -4.40 -12.59 -9.50
CA TYR A 34 -2.97 -12.41 -9.73
C TYR A 34 -2.16 -12.66 -8.44
N LEU A 35 -2.57 -12.04 -7.33
CA LEU A 35 -1.87 -12.18 -6.05
C LEU A 35 -2.00 -13.59 -5.48
N ASP A 36 -3.16 -14.24 -5.61
CA ASP A 36 -3.36 -15.65 -5.19
C ASP A 36 -2.38 -16.58 -5.92
N ASN A 37 -2.26 -16.44 -7.25
CA ASN A 37 -1.31 -17.21 -8.04
C ASN A 37 0.14 -16.92 -7.62
N THR A 38 0.50 -15.64 -7.50
CA THR A 38 1.87 -15.22 -7.20
C THR A 38 2.30 -15.64 -5.78
N MET A 39 1.45 -15.40 -4.80
CA MET A 39 1.73 -15.59 -3.37
C MET A 39 1.52 -17.04 -2.91
N SER A 40 0.91 -17.90 -3.73
CA SER A 40 0.90 -19.35 -3.52
C SER A 40 2.32 -19.94 -3.48
N GLN A 41 3.29 -19.28 -4.13
CA GLN A 41 4.70 -19.64 -4.10
C GLN A 41 5.42 -18.87 -3.01
N LYS A 42 6.26 -19.56 -2.22
CA LYS A 42 7.02 -18.94 -1.12
C LYS A 42 7.85 -17.73 -1.58
N ASP A 43 8.51 -17.84 -2.73
CA ASP A 43 9.32 -16.75 -3.27
C ASP A 43 8.47 -15.57 -3.77
N GLY A 44 7.28 -15.83 -4.32
CA GLY A 44 6.33 -14.78 -4.72
C GLY A 44 5.75 -14.04 -3.52
N LEU A 45 5.35 -14.76 -2.47
CA LEU A 45 4.94 -14.17 -1.20
C LEU A 45 6.04 -13.29 -0.58
N LYS A 46 7.29 -13.77 -0.63
CA LYS A 46 8.44 -13.01 -0.15
C LYS A 46 8.62 -11.71 -0.95
N ARG A 47 8.62 -11.78 -2.28
CA ARG A 47 8.72 -10.59 -3.16
C ARG A 47 7.60 -9.59 -2.91
N PHE A 48 6.36 -10.07 -2.76
CA PHE A 48 5.23 -9.21 -2.37
C PHE A 48 5.51 -8.49 -1.04
N ALA A 49 5.94 -9.22 -0.02
CA ALA A 49 6.19 -8.65 1.30
C ALA A 49 7.33 -7.60 1.28
N GLU A 50 8.37 -7.82 0.47
CA GLU A 50 9.48 -6.87 0.30
C GLU A 50 9.04 -5.61 -0.45
N ALA A 51 8.29 -5.75 -1.54
CA ALA A 51 7.82 -4.61 -2.33
C ALA A 51 6.77 -3.79 -1.59
N PHE A 52 5.78 -4.46 -0.98
CA PHE A 52 4.66 -3.80 -0.30
C PHE A 52 5.07 -3.14 1.02
N TYR A 53 6.18 -3.56 1.64
CA TYR A 53 6.75 -2.89 2.82
C TYR A 53 6.94 -1.38 2.58
N PHE A 54 7.47 -1.01 1.41
CA PHE A 54 7.78 0.38 1.10
C PHE A 54 6.54 1.25 0.87
N VAL A 55 5.40 0.65 0.55
CA VAL A 55 4.13 1.37 0.42
C VAL A 55 3.58 1.78 1.79
N ARG A 56 3.89 1.02 2.86
CA ARG A 56 3.28 1.21 4.18
C ARG A 56 4.21 1.81 5.24
N TYR A 57 5.51 1.59 5.16
CA TYR A 57 6.43 1.90 6.27
C TYR A 57 6.48 3.37 6.70
N ASN A 58 6.08 4.30 5.81
CA ASN A 58 6.26 5.74 5.99
C ASN A 58 4.96 6.53 6.11
N PHE A 59 3.81 5.89 6.30
CA PHE A 59 2.54 6.59 6.37
C PHE A 59 2.48 7.63 7.51
N THR A 60 3.08 7.34 8.67
CA THR A 60 3.24 8.29 9.79
C THR A 60 3.91 9.60 9.40
N ARG A 61 4.80 9.60 8.40
CA ARG A 61 5.46 10.81 7.91
C ARG A 61 4.47 11.81 7.32
N LEU A 62 3.41 11.34 6.66
CA LEU A 62 2.37 12.20 6.10
C LEU A 62 1.61 12.92 7.22
N ASN A 63 1.31 12.24 8.33
CA ASN A 63 0.70 12.83 9.51
C ASN A 63 1.56 13.98 10.08
N PHE A 64 2.89 13.82 10.14
CA PHE A 64 3.79 14.89 10.59
C PHE A 64 3.83 16.08 9.62
N ILE A 65 3.91 15.83 8.30
CA ILE A 65 3.91 16.89 7.29
C ILE A 65 2.64 17.74 7.41
N LEU A 66 1.47 17.10 7.57
CA LEU A 66 0.21 17.84 7.70
C LEU A 66 0.05 18.49 9.07
N GLY A 67 0.48 17.83 10.14
CA GLY A 67 0.45 18.39 11.49
C GLY A 67 1.26 19.67 11.62
N GLU A 68 2.42 19.77 10.98
CA GLU A 68 3.24 21.01 10.94
C GLU A 68 2.49 22.18 10.26
N ARG A 69 1.58 21.86 9.33
CA ARG A 69 0.82 22.85 8.57
C ARG A 69 -0.46 23.31 9.27
N CYS A 70 -0.90 22.61 10.31
CA CYS A 70 -2.07 23.00 11.11
C CYS A 70 -1.75 24.26 11.93
N GLY A 71 -2.35 25.39 11.56
CA GLY A 71 -2.26 26.63 12.32
C GLY A 71 -3.24 26.69 13.50
N ALA A 72 -3.16 27.78 14.27
CA ALA A 72 -4.00 28.00 15.45
C ALA A 72 -5.51 28.02 15.16
N ASN A 73 -5.92 28.35 13.92
CA ASN A 73 -7.32 28.37 13.51
C ASN A 73 -7.81 27.02 12.98
N GLU A 74 -6.89 26.09 12.74
CA GLU A 74 -7.12 24.77 12.16
C GLU A 74 -6.86 23.63 13.15
N GLU A 75 -6.67 23.92 14.44
CA GLU A 75 -6.40 22.93 15.49
C GLU A 75 -7.46 21.82 15.56
N PHE A 76 -8.73 22.15 15.30
CA PHE A 76 -9.79 21.14 15.29
C PHE A 76 -9.63 20.11 14.15
N LEU A 77 -9.01 20.49 13.03
CA LEU A 77 -8.70 19.58 11.92
C LEU A 77 -7.53 18.64 12.25
N TRP A 78 -6.69 19.01 13.22
CA TRP A 78 -5.58 18.20 13.66
C TRP A 78 -6.00 17.00 14.51
N ALA A 79 -7.20 17.04 15.13
CA ALA A 79 -7.66 15.99 16.03
C ALA A 79 -7.71 14.60 15.36
N GLY A 80 -8.14 14.51 14.11
CA GLY A 80 -8.16 13.26 13.34
C GLY A 80 -6.75 12.74 13.06
N LEU A 81 -5.85 13.61 12.59
CA LEU A 81 -4.44 13.27 12.36
C LEU A 81 -3.73 12.80 13.63
N ALA A 82 -3.95 13.47 14.75
CA ALA A 82 -3.33 13.11 16.03
C ALA A 82 -3.79 11.73 16.52
N LYS A 83 -5.09 11.43 16.38
CA LYS A 83 -5.65 10.10 16.69
C LYS A 83 -5.05 9.04 15.76
N ASN A 84 -4.99 9.31 14.45
CA ASN A 84 -4.44 8.40 13.47
C ASN A 84 -2.96 8.08 13.75
N LEU A 85 -2.15 9.12 14.00
CA LEU A 85 -0.75 8.96 14.37
C LEU A 85 -0.59 8.12 15.67
N MET A 86 -1.47 8.33 16.65
CA MET A 86 -1.44 7.53 17.88
C MET A 86 -1.73 6.06 17.60
N GLU A 87 -2.70 5.75 16.74
CA GLU A 87 -3.03 4.37 16.34
C GLU A 87 -1.88 3.71 15.56
N GLU A 88 -1.32 4.41 14.57
CA GLU A 88 -0.16 3.95 13.79
C GLU A 88 1.06 3.60 14.66
N LEU A 89 1.26 4.34 15.75
CA LEU A 89 2.32 4.11 16.73
C LEU A 89 2.01 3.00 17.75
N GLY A 90 0.84 2.36 17.66
CA GLY A 90 0.40 1.27 18.53
C GLY A 90 -0.39 1.72 19.76
N GLY A 91 -0.74 3.00 19.84
CA GLY A 91 -1.39 3.59 21.01
C GLY A 91 -0.58 3.40 22.30
N ILE A 92 -1.28 3.24 23.42
CA ILE A 92 -0.63 3.20 24.75
C ILE A 92 0.06 1.85 25.02
N LYS A 93 -0.45 0.74 24.47
CA LYS A 93 -0.02 -0.62 24.85
C LYS A 93 0.08 -1.60 23.67
N GLY A 94 -0.27 -1.19 22.46
CA GLY A 94 -0.25 -2.04 21.28
C GLY A 94 1.10 -1.97 20.55
N PRO A 95 1.38 -2.94 19.66
CA PRO A 95 2.46 -2.82 18.71
C PRO A 95 2.12 -1.74 17.67
N SER A 96 3.13 -0.99 17.21
CA SER A 96 2.97 -0.11 16.06
C SER A 96 2.70 -0.88 14.78
N HIS A 97 2.11 -0.23 13.78
CA HIS A 97 1.86 -0.83 12.48
C HIS A 97 3.16 -1.32 11.81
N ASN A 98 4.24 -0.55 11.95
CA ASN A 98 5.57 -0.98 11.51
C ASN A 98 6.07 -2.23 12.24
N GLN A 99 5.77 -2.39 13.53
CA GLN A 99 6.09 -3.62 14.25
C GLN A 99 5.23 -4.81 13.77
N LEU A 100 3.94 -4.59 13.51
CA LEU A 100 3.06 -5.62 12.95
C LEU A 100 3.52 -6.06 11.55
N TYR A 101 4.00 -5.13 10.72
CA TYR A 101 4.56 -5.46 9.41
C TYR A 101 5.89 -6.22 9.53
N ARG A 102 6.75 -5.87 10.49
CA ARG A 102 7.96 -6.66 10.81
C ARG A 102 7.64 -8.09 11.19
N ASP A 103 6.56 -8.31 11.94
CA ASP A 103 6.10 -9.66 12.28
C ASP A 103 5.70 -10.44 11.02
N PHE A 104 5.04 -9.78 10.05
CA PHE A 104 4.72 -10.35 8.75
C PHE A 104 5.99 -10.72 7.97
N LEU A 105 6.94 -9.79 7.82
CA LEU A 105 8.24 -10.03 7.17
C LEU A 105 8.95 -11.26 7.77
N SER A 106 9.00 -11.33 9.11
CA SER A 106 9.63 -12.45 9.81
C SER A 106 8.92 -13.78 9.52
N CYS A 107 7.58 -13.78 9.45
CA CYS A 107 6.79 -14.96 9.12
C CYS A 107 6.98 -15.45 7.67
N VAL A 108 7.39 -14.59 6.74
CA VAL A 108 7.73 -14.97 5.36
C VAL A 108 9.23 -15.21 5.14
N GLY A 109 10.03 -15.20 6.22
CA GLY A 109 11.47 -15.50 6.19
C GLY A 109 12.37 -14.30 5.89
N ILE A 110 11.89 -13.07 6.09
CA ILE A 110 12.66 -11.83 6.00
C ILE A 110 12.95 -11.33 7.41
N HIS A 111 14.21 -11.42 7.84
CA HIS A 111 14.59 -11.10 9.22
C HIS A 111 15.21 -9.71 9.41
N SER A 112 15.45 -8.97 8.32
CA SER A 112 16.00 -7.61 8.39
C SER A 112 15.50 -6.74 7.24
N GLU A 113 15.00 -5.56 7.59
CA GLU A 113 14.62 -4.52 6.61
C GLU A 113 15.84 -3.88 5.93
N LYS A 114 17.05 -4.01 6.51
CA LYS A 114 18.26 -3.32 6.02
C LYS A 114 18.69 -3.76 4.63
N SER A 115 18.33 -4.97 4.21
CA SER A 115 18.64 -5.50 2.88
C SER A 115 17.56 -5.20 1.85
N LEU A 116 16.41 -4.67 2.26
CA LEU A 116 15.32 -4.37 1.34
C LEU A 116 15.69 -3.21 0.44
N ARG A 117 15.24 -3.28 -0.81
CA ARG A 117 15.46 -2.24 -1.82
C ARG A 117 14.11 -1.68 -2.21
N GLU A 118 13.95 -0.36 -2.08
CA GLU A 118 12.71 0.31 -2.46
C GLU A 118 12.51 0.20 -3.98
N PRO A 119 11.40 -0.41 -4.44
CA PRO A 119 11.07 -0.42 -5.85
C PRO A 119 10.75 0.99 -6.34
N ILE A 120 11.01 1.26 -7.63
CA ILE A 120 10.79 2.58 -8.24
C ILE A 120 9.33 3.05 -8.06
N PHE A 121 8.36 2.15 -8.24
CA PHE A 121 6.95 2.51 -8.08
C PHE A 121 6.62 2.95 -6.65
N ALA A 122 7.19 2.30 -5.63
CA ALA A 122 6.96 2.62 -4.23
C ALA A 122 7.57 4.00 -3.88
N TYR A 123 8.79 4.26 -4.39
CA TYR A 123 9.38 5.59 -4.29
C TYR A 123 8.50 6.67 -4.93
N GLN A 124 8.00 6.43 -6.14
CA GLN A 124 7.13 7.38 -6.86
C GLN A 124 5.80 7.60 -6.14
N PHE A 125 5.21 6.54 -5.57
CA PHE A 125 4.02 6.61 -4.73
C PHE A 125 4.25 7.49 -3.51
N ASN A 126 5.30 7.21 -2.74
CA ASN A 126 5.67 7.96 -1.53
C ASN A 126 5.98 9.43 -1.86
N ALA A 127 6.76 9.68 -2.90
CA ALA A 127 7.10 11.03 -3.35
C ALA A 127 5.86 11.83 -3.80
N SER A 128 4.90 11.18 -4.46
CA SER A 128 3.65 11.80 -4.88
C SER A 128 2.79 12.23 -3.69
N TRP A 129 2.68 11.35 -2.68
CA TRP A 129 2.00 11.66 -1.41
C TRP A 129 2.67 12.79 -0.66
N GLU A 130 3.99 12.72 -0.45
CA GLU A 130 4.72 13.78 0.24
C GLU A 130 4.58 15.13 -0.48
N LYS A 131 4.71 15.14 -1.81
CA LYS A 131 4.53 16.35 -2.61
C LYS A 131 3.12 16.91 -2.46
N PHE A 132 2.09 16.07 -2.57
CA PHE A 132 0.71 16.51 -2.42
C PHE A 132 0.43 17.08 -1.02
N CYS A 133 0.90 16.39 0.02
CA CYS A 133 0.79 16.84 1.41
C CYS A 133 1.56 18.14 1.70
N ARG A 134 2.53 18.55 0.88
CA ARG A 134 3.23 19.83 1.02
C ARG A 134 2.56 20.95 0.21
N ASP A 135 2.15 20.63 -1.01
CA ASP A 135 1.78 21.64 -2.01
C ASP A 135 0.28 21.94 -2.08
N ALA A 136 -0.58 20.93 -1.88
CA ALA A 136 -2.04 21.13 -1.90
C ALA A 136 -2.49 21.97 -0.70
N SER A 137 -3.68 22.59 -0.76
CA SER A 137 -4.21 23.28 0.42
C SER A 137 -4.39 22.30 1.59
N LEU A 138 -4.26 22.78 2.83
CA LEU A 138 -4.41 21.90 4.00
C LEU A 138 -5.75 21.13 4.01
N PRO A 139 -6.91 21.77 3.71
CA PRO A 139 -8.18 21.07 3.52
C PRO A 139 -8.15 19.93 2.49
N GLU A 140 -7.53 20.14 1.32
CA GLU A 140 -7.42 19.11 0.28
C GLU A 140 -6.51 17.96 0.71
N ALA A 141 -5.38 18.27 1.34
CA ALA A 141 -4.45 17.24 1.80
C ALA A 141 -5.05 16.39 2.93
N LEU A 142 -5.77 17.01 3.87
CA LEU A 142 -6.53 16.30 4.91
C LEU A 142 -7.64 15.45 4.33
N SER A 143 -8.38 15.98 3.36
CA SER A 143 -9.41 15.20 2.67
C SER A 143 -8.81 13.99 1.98
N ALA A 144 -7.64 14.13 1.34
CA ALA A 144 -6.96 13.02 0.69
C ALA A 144 -6.55 11.92 1.69
N ILE A 145 -6.03 12.27 2.87
CA ILE A 145 -5.73 11.29 3.93
C ILE A 145 -7.01 10.58 4.38
N ALA A 146 -8.07 11.34 4.67
CA ALA A 146 -9.35 10.76 5.09
C ALA A 146 -9.91 9.77 4.05
N ILE A 147 -9.76 10.10 2.76
CA ILE A 147 -10.19 9.24 1.66
C ILE A 147 -9.30 7.99 1.54
N TYR A 148 -7.99 8.14 1.69
CA TYR A 148 -7.05 7.01 1.64
C TYR A 148 -7.34 5.96 2.72
N GLU A 149 -7.71 6.38 3.93
CA GLU A 149 -8.13 5.46 5.00
C GLU A 149 -9.41 4.66 4.65
N ILE A 150 -10.24 5.15 3.72
CA ILE A 150 -11.41 4.39 3.23
C ILE A 150 -10.96 3.22 2.34
N PHE A 151 -9.87 3.38 1.59
CA PHE A 151 -9.34 2.35 0.68
C PHE A 151 -8.77 1.16 1.43
N ASP A 152 -8.30 1.36 2.66
CA ASP A 152 -7.78 0.27 3.48
C ASP A 152 -8.84 -0.85 3.65
N LYS A 153 -10.13 -0.53 3.69
CA LYS A 153 -11.19 -1.52 3.88
C LYS A 153 -11.26 -2.58 2.75
N PRO A 154 -11.49 -2.23 1.47
CA PRO A 154 -11.48 -3.21 0.38
C PRO A 154 -10.09 -3.82 0.15
N ASP A 155 -9.02 -3.03 0.23
CA ASP A 155 -7.66 -3.48 -0.05
C ASP A 155 -7.21 -4.55 0.94
N TYR A 156 -7.36 -4.29 2.24
CA TYR A 156 -6.91 -5.22 3.26
C TYR A 156 -7.83 -6.40 3.44
N ALA A 157 -9.13 -6.26 3.16
CA ALA A 157 -10.01 -7.41 3.09
C ALA A 157 -9.54 -8.40 2.01
N LEU A 158 -9.12 -7.91 0.84
CA LEU A 158 -8.55 -8.74 -0.23
C LEU A 158 -7.19 -9.32 0.18
N LEU A 159 -6.25 -8.48 0.61
CA LEU A 159 -4.90 -8.91 1.00
C LEU A 159 -4.93 -9.95 2.12
N LEU A 160 -5.78 -9.77 3.13
CA LEU A 160 -5.92 -10.73 4.23
C LEU A 160 -6.33 -12.11 3.70
N ARG A 161 -7.34 -12.18 2.83
CA ARG A 161 -7.78 -13.47 2.24
C ARG A 161 -6.66 -14.15 1.48
N VAL A 162 -5.92 -13.41 0.65
CA VAL A 162 -4.83 -13.97 -0.16
C VAL A 162 -3.68 -14.46 0.72
N ILE A 163 -3.28 -13.66 1.72
CA ILE A 163 -2.16 -13.98 2.61
C ILE A 163 -2.52 -15.16 3.54
N GLU A 164 -3.77 -15.25 3.98
CA GLU A 164 -4.28 -16.40 4.74
C GLU A 164 -4.21 -17.69 3.93
N LYS A 165 -4.63 -17.66 2.66
CA LYS A 165 -4.53 -18.82 1.74
C LYS A 165 -3.08 -19.25 1.51
N ALA A 166 -2.15 -18.30 1.45
CA ALA A 166 -0.72 -18.57 1.35
C ALA A 166 -0.10 -19.22 2.61
N GLY A 167 -0.88 -19.44 3.67
CA GLY A 167 -0.46 -20.21 4.85
C GLY A 167 0.43 -19.44 5.83
N VAL A 168 0.37 -18.10 5.80
CA VAL A 168 1.13 -17.26 6.73
C VAL A 168 0.63 -17.47 8.17
N ALA A 169 1.57 -17.59 9.11
CA ALA A 169 1.24 -17.78 10.51
C ALA A 169 0.44 -16.60 11.07
N LYS A 170 -0.51 -16.88 11.98
CA LYS A 170 -1.42 -15.87 12.58
C LYS A 170 -0.74 -14.58 13.05
N ARG A 171 0.48 -14.67 13.59
CA ARG A 171 1.25 -13.49 14.01
C ARG A 171 1.51 -12.52 12.86
N GLY A 172 1.85 -13.04 11.67
CA GLY A 172 2.09 -12.25 10.46
C GLY A 172 0.81 -11.73 9.79
N LEU A 173 -0.36 -12.26 10.14
CA LEU A 173 -1.65 -11.78 9.63
C LEU A 173 -2.13 -10.50 10.34
N ARG A 174 -1.62 -10.22 11.55
CA ARG A 174 -2.13 -9.16 12.42
C ARG A 174 -2.15 -7.78 11.77
N PHE A 175 -1.12 -7.45 11.00
CA PHE A 175 -1.07 -6.19 10.26
C PHE A 175 -2.29 -6.06 9.34
N PHE A 176 -2.57 -7.08 8.55
CA PHE A 176 -3.68 -7.06 7.60
C PHE A 176 -5.05 -7.14 8.28
N THR A 177 -5.16 -7.92 9.36
CA THR A 177 -6.40 -8.02 10.14
C THR A 177 -6.82 -6.69 10.74
N VAL A 178 -5.88 -5.91 11.29
CA VAL A 178 -6.20 -4.60 11.87
C VAL A 178 -6.80 -3.68 10.81
N HIS A 179 -6.18 -3.57 9.65
CA HIS A 179 -6.67 -2.68 8.58
C HIS A 179 -7.94 -3.20 7.87
N ALA A 180 -8.14 -4.52 7.80
CA ALA A 180 -9.35 -5.09 7.20
C ALA A 180 -10.61 -4.91 8.07
N VAL A 181 -10.43 -4.77 9.39
CA VAL A 181 -11.53 -4.68 10.37
C VAL A 181 -11.71 -3.27 10.90
N ALA A 182 -10.62 -2.53 11.09
CA ALA A 182 -10.68 -1.17 11.59
C ALA A 182 -11.28 -0.23 10.54
N GLU A 183 -12.00 0.77 11.04
CA GLU A 183 -12.58 1.82 10.22
C GLU A 183 -11.84 3.13 10.53
N HIS A 184 -10.53 3.18 10.22
CA HIS A 184 -9.69 4.35 10.49
C HIS A 184 -10.24 5.63 9.86
N PHE A 185 -10.99 5.52 8.76
CA PHE A 185 -11.70 6.65 8.16
C PHE A 185 -12.67 7.35 9.13
N ASN A 186 -13.22 6.66 10.15
CA ASN A 186 -14.07 7.27 11.17
C ASN A 186 -13.31 8.32 12.01
N LEU A 187 -11.98 8.25 12.09
CA LEU A 187 -11.17 9.27 12.74
C LEU A 187 -11.25 10.64 12.04
N PHE A 188 -11.69 10.64 10.77
CA PHE A 188 -11.76 11.81 9.91
C PHE A 188 -13.20 12.25 9.60
N GLU A 189 -14.21 11.64 10.21
CA GLU A 189 -15.62 11.99 9.99
C GLU A 189 -15.89 13.48 10.24
N ASP A 190 -15.34 14.03 11.33
CA ASP A 190 -15.47 15.45 11.67
C ASP A 190 -14.86 16.36 10.59
N THR A 191 -13.72 15.94 10.02
CA THR A 191 -13.02 16.69 8.96
C THR A 191 -13.87 16.73 7.70
N ILE A 192 -14.35 15.58 7.23
CA ILE A 192 -15.19 15.50 6.03
C ILE A 192 -16.54 16.21 6.25
N SER A 193 -17.15 16.04 7.43
CA SER A 193 -18.39 16.72 7.79
C SER A 193 -18.24 18.23 7.85
N TRP A 194 -17.11 18.74 8.33
CA TRP A 194 -16.79 20.16 8.31
C TRP A 194 -16.57 20.67 6.89
N LEU A 195 -15.78 19.96 6.08
CA LEU A 195 -15.51 20.30 4.68
C LEU A 195 -16.80 20.39 3.87
N SER A 196 -17.71 19.44 4.05
CA SER A 196 -18.98 19.37 3.32
C SER A 196 -19.91 20.57 3.57
N LYS A 197 -19.63 21.38 4.59
CA LYS A 197 -20.38 22.61 4.94
C LYS A 197 -19.70 23.88 4.41
N GLN A 198 -18.50 23.77 3.85
CA GLN A 198 -17.76 24.91 3.29
C GLN A 198 -18.22 25.19 1.86
N GLU A 199 -18.11 26.44 1.42
CA GLU A 199 -18.48 26.88 0.06
C GLU A 199 -17.78 26.07 -1.04
N LYS A 200 -16.51 25.70 -0.84
CA LYS A 200 -15.70 24.88 -1.76
C LYS A 200 -15.54 23.43 -1.31
N GLY A 201 -16.37 22.97 -0.37
CA GLY A 201 -16.25 21.66 0.26
C GLY A 201 -16.24 20.50 -0.72
N GLU A 202 -17.21 20.50 -1.65
CA GLU A 202 -17.34 19.45 -2.66
C GLU A 202 -16.15 19.40 -3.62
N GLU A 203 -15.64 20.56 -4.04
CA GLU A 203 -14.46 20.66 -4.90
C GLU A 203 -13.22 20.09 -4.18
N ILE A 204 -13.01 20.48 -2.92
CA ILE A 204 -11.89 20.03 -2.09
C ILE A 204 -11.93 18.50 -1.91
N ILE A 205 -13.09 17.95 -1.56
CA ILE A 205 -13.26 16.51 -1.38
C ILE A 205 -13.01 15.79 -2.72
N SER A 206 -13.56 16.30 -3.83
CA SER A 206 -13.36 15.73 -5.17
C SER A 206 -11.89 15.72 -5.58
N ASN A 207 -11.14 16.77 -5.28
CA ASN A 207 -9.70 16.83 -5.53
C ASN A 207 -8.93 15.78 -4.74
N GLY A 208 -9.27 15.59 -3.46
CA GLY A 208 -8.75 14.51 -2.64
C GLY A 208 -9.05 13.14 -3.24
N ILE A 209 -10.30 12.91 -3.66
CA ILE A 209 -10.75 11.66 -4.29
C ILE A 209 -9.91 11.36 -5.53
N ASN A 210 -9.79 12.34 -6.43
CA ASN A 210 -9.07 12.19 -7.68
C ASN A 210 -7.59 11.90 -7.47
N PHE A 211 -6.97 12.57 -6.49
CA PHE A 211 -5.59 12.31 -6.12
C PHE A 211 -5.39 10.89 -5.61
N VAL A 212 -6.22 10.43 -4.66
CA VAL A 212 -6.08 9.09 -4.06
C VAL A 212 -6.31 8.01 -5.10
N PHE A 213 -7.39 8.07 -5.88
CA PHE A 213 -7.67 7.06 -6.92
C PHE A 213 -6.54 6.91 -7.94
N ARG A 214 -6.00 8.03 -8.40
CA ARG A 214 -4.87 8.01 -9.36
C ARG A 214 -3.63 7.37 -8.74
N THR A 215 -3.31 7.77 -7.51
CA THR A 215 -2.10 7.35 -6.82
C THR A 215 -2.19 5.88 -6.39
N GLN A 216 -3.37 5.42 -5.96
CA GLN A 216 -3.61 4.01 -5.63
C GLN A 216 -3.52 3.10 -6.86
N ARG A 217 -4.15 3.49 -7.98
CA ARG A 217 -4.01 2.74 -9.24
C ARG A 217 -2.56 2.61 -9.70
N MET A 218 -1.78 3.70 -9.58
CA MET A 218 -0.35 3.68 -9.87
C MET A 218 0.41 2.71 -8.95
N MET A 219 0.07 2.68 -7.66
CA MET A 219 0.65 1.75 -6.70
C MET A 219 0.36 0.30 -7.08
N TRP A 220 -0.91 -0.05 -7.32
CA TRP A 220 -1.28 -1.42 -7.68
C TRP A 220 -0.64 -1.88 -8.98
N ALA A 221 -0.72 -1.07 -10.04
CA ALA A 221 -0.09 -1.41 -11.32
C ALA A 221 1.44 -1.54 -11.19
N GLY A 222 2.09 -0.65 -10.44
CA GLY A 222 3.52 -0.71 -10.20
C GLY A 222 3.95 -1.93 -9.40
N LEU A 223 3.16 -2.32 -8.39
CA LEU A 223 3.38 -3.53 -7.62
C LEU A 223 3.28 -4.77 -8.50
N LEU A 224 2.21 -4.89 -9.29
CA LEU A 224 2.01 -6.02 -10.20
C LEU A 224 3.18 -6.17 -11.19
N ASN A 225 3.57 -5.09 -11.85
CA ASN A 225 4.71 -5.10 -12.78
C ASN A 225 6.00 -5.54 -12.09
N THR A 226 6.24 -5.08 -10.86
CA THR A 226 7.44 -5.47 -10.08
C THR A 226 7.46 -6.96 -9.76
N LEU A 227 6.30 -7.57 -9.52
CA LEU A 227 6.17 -9.00 -9.25
C LEU A 227 6.37 -9.85 -10.52
N ASP A 228 5.98 -9.33 -11.69
CA ASP A 228 6.20 -9.95 -12.99
C ASP A 228 7.68 -9.91 -13.43
N GLU A 229 8.32 -8.74 -13.39
CA GLU A 229 9.71 -8.56 -13.86
C GLU A 229 10.70 -9.50 -13.13
N GLN A 230 10.53 -9.63 -11.81
CA GLN A 230 11.38 -10.52 -11.00
C GLN A 230 11.06 -12.02 -11.20
N CYS A 231 9.97 -12.35 -11.89
CA CYS A 231 9.66 -13.73 -12.26
C CYS A 231 10.55 -14.19 -13.43
N CYS A 232 10.82 -13.29 -14.38
CA CYS A 232 11.66 -13.54 -15.55
C CYS A 232 13.14 -13.74 -15.17
N ASP A 233 13.70 -12.87 -14.32
CA ASP A 233 15.11 -12.97 -13.91
C ASP A 233 15.41 -14.28 -13.15
N ALA A 234 14.46 -14.77 -12.35
CA ALA A 234 14.60 -16.02 -11.61
C ALA A 234 14.56 -17.26 -12.52
N LEU A 235 13.91 -17.18 -13.69
CA LEU A 235 13.90 -18.25 -14.69
C LEU A 235 15.21 -18.26 -15.49
N GLU A 236 15.72 -17.10 -15.89
CA GLU A 236 17.01 -16.99 -16.59
C GLU A 236 18.20 -17.45 -15.74
N GLU A 237 18.21 -17.13 -14.43
CA GLU A 237 19.26 -17.65 -13.53
C GLU A 237 19.18 -19.18 -13.33
N ARG A 238 17.98 -19.77 -13.34
CA ARG A 238 17.81 -21.22 -13.22
C ARG A 238 18.22 -21.94 -14.50
N GLU A 239 17.90 -21.38 -15.67
CA GLU A 239 18.36 -21.93 -16.95
C GLU A 239 19.88 -21.83 -17.10
N ASN A 240 20.49 -20.71 -16.71
CA ASN A 240 21.95 -20.55 -16.76
C ASN A 240 22.69 -21.49 -15.78
N LYS A 241 22.14 -21.71 -14.57
CA LYS A 241 22.70 -22.70 -13.63
C LYS A 241 22.53 -24.14 -14.11
N SER A 242 21.38 -24.46 -14.73
CA SER A 242 21.12 -25.76 -15.37
C SER A 242 22.10 -26.06 -16.51
N LEU A 243 22.33 -25.07 -17.39
CA LEU A 243 23.29 -25.19 -18.50
C LEU A 243 24.75 -25.28 -18.04
N SER A 244 25.11 -24.58 -16.95
CA SER A 244 26.47 -24.67 -16.38
C SER A 244 26.80 -26.04 -15.79
N HIS A 245 25.79 -26.80 -15.36
CA HIS A 245 25.97 -28.17 -14.85
C HIS A 245 26.00 -29.23 -15.97
N CYS A 246 25.55 -28.91 -17.18
CA CYS A 246 25.66 -29.80 -18.34
C CYS A 246 27.04 -29.76 -19.03
N PHE A 247 27.90 -28.78 -18.73
CA PHE A 247 29.20 -28.62 -19.41
C PHE A 247 30.43 -29.02 -18.58
N SER A 248 30.28 -29.50 -17.33
CA SER A 248 31.43 -29.92 -16.50
C SER A 248 31.86 -31.38 -16.71
N GLY A 249 31.51 -32.00 -17.84
CA GLY A 249 31.72 -33.43 -18.13
C GLY A 249 32.66 -33.75 -19.30
N ALA A 250 33.40 -32.78 -19.85
CA ALA A 250 34.43 -33.06 -20.84
C ALA A 250 35.81 -33.02 -20.16
N SER A 251 36.35 -34.21 -19.88
CA SER A 251 37.70 -34.41 -19.39
C SER A 251 38.73 -33.87 -20.38
N GLU A 252 39.60 -32.97 -19.93
CA GLU A 252 40.88 -32.68 -20.56
C GLU A 252 41.78 -33.92 -20.47
N ASN A 253 41.75 -34.76 -21.49
CA ASN A 253 42.78 -35.74 -21.78
C ASN A 253 42.71 -36.04 -23.27
N GLU A 254 43.64 -35.48 -24.02
CA GLU A 254 44.16 -35.92 -25.32
C GLU A 254 44.52 -34.70 -26.16
N LEU A 255 45.77 -34.26 -26.09
CA LEU A 255 46.51 -33.83 -27.29
C LEU A 255 47.98 -34.20 -27.08
N GLN A 256 48.35 -35.31 -27.74
CA GLN A 256 49.71 -35.78 -27.92
C GLN A 256 50.53 -34.83 -28.80
N GLU A 257 51.84 -34.88 -28.54
CA GLU A 257 52.93 -34.64 -29.48
C GLU A 257 52.58 -35.00 -30.93
N GLU A 258 52.89 -34.14 -31.91
CA GLU A 258 53.42 -34.57 -33.21
C GLU A 258 54.11 -33.40 -33.99
N TRP A 259 55.44 -33.52 -34.09
CA TRP A 259 56.38 -33.10 -35.16
C TRP A 259 56.73 -31.62 -35.44
N ALA A 260 58.06 -31.39 -35.39
CA ALA A 260 58.91 -30.33 -35.98
C ALA A 260 59.20 -29.04 -35.18
#